data_AF-A0A1F5YU61-F1
#
_entry.id   AF-A0A1F5YU61-F1
#
_cell.length_a   1.000
_cell.length_b   1.000
_cell.length_c   1.000
_cell.angle_alpha   90.00
_cell.angle_beta   90.00
_cell.angle_gamma   90.00
#
_symmetry.space_group_name_H-M   'P 1'
#
loop_
_entity.id
_entity.type
_entity.pdbx_description
1 polymer ?
#
loop_
_entity_poly.entity_id
_entity_poly.type
_entity_poly.pdbx_seq_one_letter_code
_entity_poly.pdbx_strand_id
1 'polypeptide(L)'
;MKIPDKSIFKDSKKEAKFWEKNYKETWKHGKPVKVKFARNLSEIINIRLDPNTLNDVRSQAKKKGLGPTQLIRMWIMEKINGKHTQQAGV
;
A
#
# COMPACT_ATOMS: atom_id res chain seq x y z
N MET A 1 18.80 -5.64 -20.11
CA MET A 1 19.40 -5.80 -18.77
C MET A 1 18.29 -6.26 -17.84
N LYS A 2 18.42 -7.42 -17.17
CA LYS A 2 17.40 -7.91 -16.23
C LYS A 2 17.56 -7.14 -14.92
N ILE A 3 16.51 -6.48 -14.46
CA ILE A 3 16.50 -5.81 -13.16
C ILE A 3 16.49 -6.92 -12.10
N PRO A 4 17.46 -6.97 -11.17
CA PRO A 4 17.49 -7.99 -10.14
C PRO A 4 16.31 -7.81 -9.19
N ASP A 5 15.64 -8.92 -8.89
CA ASP A 5 14.44 -8.98 -8.04
C ASP A 5 14.77 -8.81 -6.54
N LYS A 6 16.07 -8.87 -6.19
CA LYS A 6 16.59 -8.71 -4.82
C LYS A 6 17.81 -7.79 -4.84
N SER A 7 17.94 -6.96 -3.80
CA SER A 7 19.11 -6.11 -3.62
C SER A 7 20.37 -6.96 -3.51
N ILE A 8 21.45 -6.51 -4.16
CA ILE A 8 22.79 -7.11 -4.03
C ILE A 8 23.42 -6.79 -2.66
N PHE A 9 22.87 -5.83 -1.92
CA PHE A 9 23.32 -5.46 -0.59
C PHE A 9 22.64 -6.33 0.48
N LYS A 10 23.46 -6.89 1.38
CA LYS A 10 23.00 -7.67 2.54
C LYS A 10 22.99 -6.86 3.85
N ASP A 11 23.51 -5.64 3.82
CA ASP A 11 23.71 -4.76 4.98
C ASP A 11 23.39 -3.31 4.59
N SER A 12 22.43 -2.71 5.31
CA SER A 12 21.93 -1.36 5.04
C SER A 12 22.98 -0.26 5.25
N LYS A 13 23.92 -0.43 6.19
CA LYS A 13 24.99 0.58 6.42
C LYS A 13 25.99 0.59 5.26
N LYS A 14 26.31 -0.59 4.71
CA LYS A 14 27.20 -0.71 3.55
C LYS A 14 26.54 -0.14 2.30
N GLU A 15 25.25 -0.39 2.13
CA GLU A 15 24.44 0.20 1.05
C GLU A 15 24.45 1.74 1.11
N ALA A 16 24.18 2.32 2.28
CA ALA A 16 24.19 3.78 2.46
C ALA A 16 25.54 4.39 2.07
N LYS A 17 26.66 3.86 2.59
CA LYS A 17 28.02 4.33 2.25
C LYS A 17 28.34 4.19 0.76
N PHE A 18 27.89 3.10 0.14
CA PHE A 18 28.07 2.91 -1.30
C PHE A 18 27.34 4.00 -2.09
N TRP A 19 26.08 4.28 -1.75
CA TRP A 19 25.30 5.29 -2.47
C TRP A 19 25.81 6.71 -2.21
N GLU A 20 26.23 7.05 -1.00
CA GLU A 20 26.87 8.34 -0.70
C GLU A 20 28.07 8.63 -1.61
N LYS A 21 28.91 7.62 -1.85
CA LYS A 21 30.09 7.74 -2.70
C LYS A 21 29.77 7.72 -4.20
N ASN A 22 28.85 6.86 -4.63
CA ASN A 22 28.67 6.52 -6.04
C ASN A 22 27.44 7.19 -6.70
N TYR A 23 26.61 7.91 -5.95
CA TYR A 23 25.36 8.50 -6.46
C TYR A 23 25.61 9.42 -7.67
N LYS A 24 26.54 10.38 -7.56
CA LYS A 24 26.78 11.38 -8.62
C LYS A 24 27.18 10.75 -9.95
N GLU A 25 28.03 9.73 -9.89
CA GLU A 25 28.49 9.04 -11.10
C GLU A 25 27.39 8.17 -11.69
N THR A 26 26.70 7.40 -10.84
CA THR A 26 25.57 6.56 -11.27
C THR A 26 24.44 7.40 -11.89
N TRP A 27 24.17 8.58 -11.34
CA TRP A 27 23.14 9.49 -11.85
C TRP A 27 23.46 10.00 -13.26
N LYS A 28 24.72 10.33 -13.54
CA LYS A 28 25.16 10.81 -14.87
C LYS A 28 25.00 9.75 -15.96
N HIS A 29 25.27 8.48 -15.63
CA HIS A 29 25.14 7.35 -16.57
C HIS A 29 23.77 6.69 -16.54
N GLY A 30 22.89 7.13 -15.64
CA GLY A 30 21.54 6.63 -15.50
C GLY A 30 20.72 6.91 -16.75
N LYS A 31 20.01 5.89 -17.25
CA LYS A 31 19.03 6.08 -18.33
C LYS A 31 17.64 6.22 -17.75
N PRO A 32 16.84 7.20 -18.20
CA PRO A 32 15.46 7.33 -17.74
C PRO A 32 14.68 6.08 -18.14
N VAL A 33 13.98 5.48 -17.19
CA VAL A 33 13.05 4.37 -17.44
C VAL A 33 11.63 4.91 -17.30
N LYS A 34 10.77 4.62 -18.28
CA LYS A 34 9.33 4.88 -18.14
C LYS A 34 8.75 3.88 -17.14
N VAL A 35 8.59 4.32 -15.90
CA VAL A 35 7.91 3.54 -14.87
C VAL A 35 6.42 3.52 -15.22
N LYS A 36 5.87 2.33 -15.47
CA LYS A 36 4.42 2.13 -15.58
C LYS A 36 3.88 1.93 -14.17
N PHE A 37 3.31 2.98 -13.59
CA PHE A 37 2.48 2.81 -12.40
C PHE A 37 1.26 1.99 -12.78
N ALA A 38 0.90 0.99 -11.98
CA ALA A 38 -0.39 0.33 -12.11
C ALA A 38 -1.48 1.40 -11.96
N ARG A 39 -2.36 1.51 -12.96
CA ARG A 39 -3.53 2.40 -12.85
C ARG A 39 -4.37 1.95 -11.65
N ASN A 40 -4.81 2.91 -10.84
CA ASN A 40 -5.76 2.81 -9.74
C ASN A 40 -5.94 1.39 -9.18
N LEU A 41 -5.09 1.00 -8.23
CA LEU A 41 -5.20 -0.27 -7.48
C LEU A 41 -6.44 -0.33 -6.56
N SER A 42 -7.33 0.65 -6.65
CA SER A 42 -8.52 0.77 -5.81
C SER A 42 -9.66 1.44 -6.57
N GLU A 43 -10.85 0.86 -6.44
CA GLU A 43 -12.14 1.40 -6.85
C GLU A 43 -12.72 2.27 -5.71
N ILE A 44 -13.41 3.37 -6.05
CA ILE A 44 -14.09 4.22 -5.06
C ILE A 44 -15.59 3.93 -5.09
N ILE A 45 -16.18 3.72 -3.90
CA ILE A 45 -17.61 3.64 -3.71
C ILE A 45 -18.08 4.78 -2.78
N ASN A 46 -19.12 5.50 -3.20
CA ASN A 46 -19.80 6.48 -2.34
C ASN A 46 -20.93 5.79 -1.58
N ILE A 47 -20.87 5.83 -0.25
CA ILE A 47 -21.87 5.21 0.63
C ILE A 47 -22.58 6.33 1.39
N ARG A 48 -23.93 6.34 1.36
CA ARG A 48 -24.71 7.23 2.22
C ARG A 48 -24.93 6.55 3.57
N LEU A 49 -24.53 7.23 4.63
CA LEU A 49 -24.80 6.84 6.02
C LEU A 49 -25.62 7.94 6.66
N ASP A 50 -26.56 7.58 7.53
CA ASP A 50 -27.22 8.58 8.36
C ASP A 50 -26.20 9.22 9.33
N PRO A 51 -26.50 10.42 9.86
CA PRO A 51 -25.56 11.14 10.71
C PRO A 51 -25.13 10.39 11.97
N ASN A 52 -26.03 9.60 12.58
CA ASN A 52 -25.74 8.88 13.81
C ASN A 52 -24.76 7.74 13.53
N THR A 53 -25.03 6.95 12.49
CA THR A 53 -24.12 5.87 12.06
C THR A 53 -22.73 6.41 11.71
N LEU A 54 -22.63 7.53 11.00
CA LEU A 54 -21.32 8.12 10.66
C LEU A 54 -20.57 8.60 11.91
N ASN A 55 -21.28 9.15 12.90
CA ASN A 55 -20.68 9.56 14.17
C ASN A 55 -20.15 8.36 14.96
N ASP A 56 -20.86 7.24 14.97
CA ASP A 56 -20.42 6.01 15.62
C ASP A 56 -19.16 5.46 14.97
N VAL A 57 -19.09 5.44 13.63
CA VAL A 57 -17.88 5.05 12.89
C VAL A 57 -16.70 5.94 13.28
N ARG A 58 -16.89 7.27 13.32
CA ARG A 58 -15.83 8.23 13.69
C ARG A 58 -15.33 7.99 15.11
N SER A 59 -16.24 7.77 16.05
CA SER A 59 -15.92 7.49 17.46
C SER A 59 -15.09 6.20 17.59
N GLN A 60 -15.51 5.13 16.92
CA GLN A 60 -14.79 3.85 16.93
C GLN A 60 -13.43 3.93 16.23
N ALA A 61 -13.35 4.64 15.10
CA ALA A 61 -12.11 4.83 14.37
C ALA A 61 -11.08 5.60 15.22
N LYS A 62 -11.51 6.67 15.89
CA LYS A 62 -10.67 7.45 16.80
C LYS A 62 -10.12 6.60 17.95
N LYS A 63 -10.95 5.76 18.58
CA LYS A 63 -10.51 4.84 19.65
C LYS A 63 -9.44 3.85 19.18
N LYS A 64 -9.41 3.53 17.88
CA LYS A 64 -8.45 2.60 17.25
C LYS A 64 -7.26 3.31 16.58
N GLY A 65 -7.18 4.64 16.62
CA GLY A 65 -6.15 5.41 15.89
C GLY A 65 -6.26 5.33 14.37
N LEU A 66 -7.47 5.08 13.84
CA LEU A 66 -7.74 4.92 12.41
C LEU A 66 -8.59 6.07 11.87
N GLY A 67 -8.48 6.31 10.56
CA GLY A 67 -9.45 7.14 9.83
C GLY A 67 -10.80 6.40 9.65
N PRO A 68 -11.95 7.12 9.55
CA PRO A 68 -13.26 6.50 9.37
C PRO A 68 -13.36 5.59 8.14
N THR A 69 -12.80 6.03 7.01
CA THR A 69 -12.77 5.27 5.75
C THR A 69 -11.94 4.00 5.86
N GLN A 70 -10.83 4.05 6.60
CA GLN A 70 -9.97 2.89 6.84
C GLN A 70 -10.66 1.85 7.72
N LEU A 71 -11.37 2.29 8.77
CA LEU A 71 -12.17 1.39 9.61
C LEU A 71 -13.28 0.72 8.80
N ILE A 72 -14.04 1.48 8.01
CA ILE A 72 -15.10 0.95 7.14
C ILE A 72 -14.52 -0.09 6.16
N ARG A 73 -13.37 0.22 5.54
CA ARG A 73 -12.69 -0.71 4.63
C ARG A 73 -12.37 -2.02 5.33
N MET A 74 -11.83 -1.98 6.55
CA MET A 74 -11.50 -3.19 7.31
C MET A 74 -12.75 -4.02 7.61
N TRP A 75 -13.84 -3.40 8.07
CA TRP A 75 -15.10 -4.11 8.29
C TRP A 75 -15.67 -4.75 7.04
N ILE A 76 -15.63 -4.04 5.90
CA ILE A 76 -16.04 -4.61 4.61
C ILE A 76 -15.20 -5.84 4.27
N MET A 77 -13.87 -5.74 4.39
CA MET A 77 -12.96 -6.86 4.12
C MET A 77 -13.19 -8.03 5.08
N GLU A 78 -13.40 -7.79 6.37
CA GLU A 78 -13.71 -8.83 7.36
C GLU A 78 -14.99 -9.58 7.02
N LYS A 79 -16.04 -8.86 6.59
CA LYS A 79 -17.32 -9.47 6.20
C LYS A 79 -17.25 -10.23 4.87
N ILE A 80 -16.40 -9.78 3.94
CA ILE A 80 -16.25 -10.39 2.61
C ILE A 80 -15.25 -11.56 2.64
N ASN A 81 -14.16 -11.50 3.40
CA ASN A 81 -13.17 -12.58 3.48
C ASN A 81 -13.78 -13.88 4.01
N GLY A 82 -14.84 -13.82 4.83
CA GLY A 82 -15.61 -15.01 5.21
C GLY A 82 -16.32 -15.71 4.05
N LYS A 83 -16.47 -15.05 2.88
CA LYS A 83 -17.16 -15.56 1.68
C LYS A 83 -16.20 -15.98 0.56
N HIS A 84 -15.03 -15.36 0.42
CA HIS A 84 -14.04 -15.78 -0.61
C HIS A 84 -13.40 -17.14 -0.31
N THR A 85 -13.19 -17.48 0.97
CA THR A 85 -12.68 -18.81 1.35
C THR A 85 -13.67 -19.94 1.05
N GLN A 86 -14.97 -19.65 0.91
CA GLN A 86 -16.01 -20.66 0.62
C GLN A 86 -16.20 -20.93 -0.89
N GLN A 87 -15.61 -20.13 -1.78
CA GLN A 87 -15.75 -20.30 -3.23
C GLN A 87 -14.49 -20.81 -3.92
N ALA A 88 -13.37 -20.97 -3.20
CA ALA A 88 -12.11 -21.51 -3.73
C ALA A 88 -11.95 -23.03 -3.49
N GLY A 89 -13.06 -23.73 -3.28
CA GLY A 89 -13.09 -25.17 -3.02
C GLY A 89 -14.24 -25.86 -3.76
N VAL A 90 -14.23 -25.77 -5.09
CA VAL A 90 -14.92 -26.71 -6.01
C VAL A 90 -14.03 -26.86 -7.24
#